data_AF-A0A9W8WQA5-F1
#
_entry.id   AF-A0A9W8WQA5-F1
#
_cell.length_a   1.000
_cell.length_b   1.000
_cell.length_c   1.000
_cell.angle_alpha   90.00
_cell.angle_beta   90.00
_cell.angle_gamma   90.00
#
_symmetry.space_group_name_H-M   'P 1'
#
loop_
_entity.id
_entity.type
_entity.pdbx_description
1 polymer ?
#
loop_
_entity_poly.entity_id
_entity_poly.type
_entity_poly.pdbx_seq_one_letter_code
_entity_poly.pdbx_strand_id
1 'polypeptide(L)'
;MYVYMHGANCANYDAFSHTIEKQAVSESSFFLPSTVIRWNLEQRTESLNHWHDRLYWHERKLGIRFDDLYKPDPTQLDYVTLSKDLNAANTRLAYAVWACRATARQLDFLDQVVQRYRVQAMSHGFSNSEVDDLEATLNQAHAHLRVWNEGILDRAEYLSKRGQALVQTVYSGIAQRDSSTGLSLASTSAKLAETSQEVAIATSRDSAVMRIIAAITIFFLPATFTATFFSTTFFEFNADLGGQVYSPWLWLYFVVTIGLTVAVVVGTWFMWRTKEDQIVKRFAVKKGPELVPIAPAYAEPVGLYTRSFEDPGPLGFGVGPYHPQGMYSVVSFQLEPDEVTAARIYGSEQVPG
;
A
#
# COMPACT_ATOMS: atom_id res chain seq x y z
N MET A 1 -34.16 -1.27 30.20
CA MET A 1 -34.11 -2.70 29.78
C MET A 1 -32.81 -3.07 29.06
N TYR A 2 -32.27 -2.24 28.16
CA TYR A 2 -31.05 -2.53 27.40
C TYR A 2 -29.76 -2.73 28.24
N VAL A 3 -29.64 -2.04 29.40
CA VAL A 3 -28.52 -2.21 30.35
C VAL A 3 -28.54 -3.57 31.06
N TYR A 4 -29.74 -4.06 31.40
CA TYR A 4 -29.90 -5.36 32.05
C TYR A 4 -29.57 -6.53 31.11
N MET A 5 -29.84 -6.39 29.80
CA MET A 5 -29.55 -7.44 28.82
C MET A 5 -28.06 -7.57 28.48
N HIS A 6 -27.30 -6.47 28.45
CA HIS A 6 -25.86 -6.57 28.19
C HIS A 6 -25.08 -7.08 29.39
N GLY A 7 -25.51 -6.78 30.63
CA GLY A 7 -24.93 -7.39 31.83
C GLY A 7 -25.04 -8.91 31.85
N ALA A 8 -26.15 -9.46 31.31
CA ALA A 8 -26.40 -10.89 31.24
C ALA A 8 -25.55 -11.66 30.21
N ASN A 9 -24.93 -10.98 29.24
CA ASN A 9 -24.12 -11.61 28.19
C ASN A 9 -22.61 -11.37 28.38
N CYS A 10 -22.20 -10.98 29.59
CA CYS A 10 -20.80 -10.77 29.94
C CYS A 10 -20.16 -12.10 30.37
N ALA A 11 -18.91 -12.35 29.97
CA ALA A 11 -18.11 -13.48 30.48
C ALA A 11 -17.93 -13.46 32.02
N ASN A 12 -18.23 -12.33 32.66
CA ASN A 12 -18.20 -12.10 34.11
C ASN A 12 -19.61 -12.03 34.73
N TYR A 13 -20.63 -12.66 34.13
CA TYR A 13 -21.99 -12.65 34.68
C TYR A 13 -22.05 -13.15 36.14
N ASP A 14 -21.31 -14.21 36.47
CA ASP A 14 -21.28 -14.78 37.83
C ASP A 14 -20.68 -13.80 38.85
N ALA A 15 -19.64 -13.05 38.45
CA ALA A 15 -19.07 -12.01 39.29
C ALA A 15 -20.02 -10.81 39.44
N PHE A 16 -20.74 -10.47 38.38
CA PHE A 16 -21.75 -9.43 38.37
C PHE A 16 -22.95 -9.78 39.27
N SER A 17 -23.52 -10.99 39.13
CA SER A 17 -24.66 -11.44 39.94
C SER A 17 -24.31 -11.49 41.42
N HIS A 18 -23.15 -12.06 41.76
CA HIS A 18 -22.68 -12.11 43.14
C HIS A 18 -22.45 -10.71 43.74
N THR A 19 -21.91 -9.78 42.96
CA THR A 19 -21.71 -8.39 43.40
C THR A 19 -23.06 -7.69 43.64
N ILE A 20 -24.01 -7.86 42.72
CA ILE A 20 -25.35 -7.28 42.85
C ILE A 20 -26.10 -7.88 44.04
N GLU A 21 -26.05 -9.19 44.24
CA GLU A 21 -26.71 -9.86 45.38
C GLU A 21 -26.15 -9.37 46.70
N LYS A 22 -24.82 -9.33 46.84
CA LYS A 22 -24.18 -8.85 48.07
C LYS A 22 -24.55 -7.39 48.38
N GLN A 23 -24.61 -6.56 47.34
CA GLN A 23 -24.87 -5.13 47.48
C GLN A 23 -26.36 -4.83 47.69
N ALA A 24 -27.27 -5.62 47.08
CA ALA A 24 -28.71 -5.55 47.31
C ALA A 24 -29.11 -5.96 48.73
N VAL A 25 -28.30 -6.81 49.38
CA VAL A 25 -28.50 -7.24 50.77
C VAL A 25 -27.99 -6.17 51.76
N SER A 26 -26.95 -5.41 51.40
CA SER A 26 -26.35 -4.38 52.28
C SER A 26 -26.89 -2.96 52.08
N GLU A 27 -27.33 -2.62 50.87
CA GLU A 27 -27.84 -1.29 50.50
C GLU A 27 -29.33 -1.38 50.13
N SER A 28 -30.05 -0.27 50.26
CA SER A 28 -31.46 -0.20 49.85
C SER A 28 -31.61 -0.50 48.36
N SER A 29 -32.69 -1.17 47.96
CA SER A 29 -32.92 -1.58 46.55
C SER A 29 -32.93 -0.40 45.57
N PHE A 30 -33.10 0.84 46.04
CA PHE A 30 -32.99 2.06 45.25
C PHE A 30 -31.60 2.30 44.66
N PHE A 31 -30.53 1.73 45.24
CA PHE A 31 -29.16 1.88 44.74
C PHE A 31 -28.77 0.88 43.65
N LEU A 32 -29.64 -0.10 43.34
CA LEU A 32 -29.35 -1.12 42.33
C LEU A 32 -28.95 -0.54 40.96
N PRO A 33 -29.65 0.45 40.37
CA PRO A 33 -29.25 1.03 39.09
C PRO A 33 -27.87 1.70 39.15
N SER A 34 -27.58 2.41 40.23
CA SER A 34 -26.31 3.10 40.46
C SER A 34 -25.16 2.09 40.62
N THR A 35 -25.42 0.96 41.28
CA THR A 35 -24.47 -0.17 41.38
C THR A 35 -24.17 -0.80 40.03
N VAL A 36 -25.18 -0.99 39.17
CA VAL A 36 -24.95 -1.50 37.81
C VAL A 36 -24.10 -0.52 37.00
N ILE A 37 -24.33 0.79 37.12
CA ILE A 37 -23.48 1.79 36.45
C ILE A 37 -22.05 1.73 36.98
N ARG A 38 -21.87 1.69 38.32
CA ARG A 38 -20.56 1.54 38.96
C ARG A 38 -19.77 0.36 38.40
N TRP A 39 -20.38 -0.83 38.38
CA TRP A 39 -19.75 -2.03 37.81
C TRP A 39 -19.31 -1.82 36.35
N ASN A 40 -20.17 -1.20 35.53
CA ASN A 40 -19.81 -0.90 34.14
C ASN A 40 -18.63 0.07 34.03
N LEU A 41 -18.51 1.05 34.93
CA LEU A 41 -17.37 1.99 34.97
C LEU A 41 -16.07 1.30 35.41
N GLU A 42 -16.14 0.35 36.35
CA GLU A 42 -14.99 -0.47 36.77
C GLU A 42 -14.45 -1.29 35.59
N GLN A 43 -15.32 -2.04 34.92
CA GLN A 43 -14.94 -2.86 33.76
C GLN A 43 -14.35 -2.01 32.62
N ARG A 44 -14.86 -0.80 32.43
CA ARG A 44 -14.29 0.13 31.44
C ARG A 44 -12.93 0.66 31.84
N THR A 45 -12.72 0.95 33.11
CA THR A 45 -11.43 1.40 33.64
C THR A 45 -10.36 0.33 33.37
N GLU A 46 -10.67 -0.94 33.64
CA GLU A 46 -9.80 -2.07 33.32
C GLU A 46 -9.52 -2.18 31.81
N SER A 47 -10.55 -2.06 30.98
CA SER A 47 -10.40 -2.06 29.52
C SER A 47 -9.50 -0.92 29.04
N LEU A 48 -9.66 0.29 29.58
CA LEU A 48 -8.82 1.44 29.24
C LEU A 48 -7.36 1.23 29.67
N ASN A 49 -7.10 0.60 30.81
CA ASN A 49 -5.75 0.24 31.23
C ASN A 49 -5.12 -0.74 30.22
N HIS A 50 -5.85 -1.78 29.82
CA HIS A 50 -5.38 -2.71 28.80
C HIS A 50 -5.03 -2.00 27.47
N TRP A 51 -5.89 -1.09 27.00
CA TRP A 51 -5.62 -0.35 25.76
C TRP A 51 -4.48 0.66 25.89
N HIS A 52 -4.31 1.27 27.07
CA HIS A 52 -3.17 2.13 27.35
C HIS A 52 -1.85 1.35 27.21
N ASP A 53 -1.78 0.16 27.79
CA ASP A 53 -0.60 -0.71 27.71
C ASP A 53 -0.37 -1.22 26.29
N ARG A 54 -1.43 -1.59 25.57
CA ARG A 54 -1.33 -1.97 24.15
C ARG A 54 -0.74 -0.85 23.29
N LEU A 55 -1.22 0.39 23.48
CA LEU A 55 -0.66 1.55 22.78
C LEU A 55 0.80 1.80 23.16
N TYR A 56 1.14 1.66 24.44
CA TYR A 56 2.53 1.73 24.91
C TYR A 56 3.44 0.72 24.19
N TRP A 57 2.99 -0.53 24.05
CA TRP A 57 3.73 -1.57 23.33
C TRP A 57 3.92 -1.25 21.85
N HIS A 58 2.92 -0.64 21.21
CA HIS A 58 3.03 -0.22 19.81
C HIS A 58 4.01 0.94 19.62
N GLU A 59 4.04 1.90 20.53
CA GLU A 59 5.05 2.98 20.51
C GLU A 59 6.46 2.46 20.66
N ARG A 60 6.64 1.47 21.53
CA ARG A 60 7.91 0.77 21.73
C ARG A 60 8.38 0.09 20.44
N LYS A 61 7.48 -0.61 19.75
CA LYS A 61 7.78 -1.22 18.44
C LYS A 61 8.16 -0.17 17.41
N LEU A 62 7.49 0.98 17.41
CA LEU A 62 7.76 2.10 16.50
C LEU A 62 9.04 2.88 16.85
N GLY A 63 9.64 2.66 18.01
CA GLY A 63 10.84 3.38 18.45
C GLY A 63 10.59 4.86 18.74
N ILE A 64 9.35 5.25 19.06
CA ILE A 64 8.98 6.66 19.33
C ILE A 64 9.32 7.04 20.77
N ARG A 65 9.40 6.06 21.68
CA ARG A 65 9.65 6.29 23.10
C ARG A 65 11.12 6.57 23.38
N PHE A 66 11.38 7.66 24.09
CA PHE A 66 12.72 8.03 24.55
C PHE A 66 13.16 7.30 25.83
N ASP A 67 12.19 6.80 26.61
CA ASP A 67 12.40 6.12 27.87
C ASP A 67 12.67 4.61 27.73
N ASP A 68 12.60 4.07 26.50
CA ASP A 68 13.01 2.71 26.22
C ASP A 68 14.44 2.66 25.66
N LEU A 69 15.29 1.85 26.28
CA LEU A 69 16.68 1.63 25.85
C LEU A 69 16.78 0.69 24.65
N TYR A 70 15.72 -0.06 24.35
CA TYR A 70 15.66 -0.94 23.20
C TYR A 70 15.45 -0.12 21.92
N LYS A 71 16.40 -0.19 20.99
CA LYS A 71 16.28 0.38 19.65
C LYS A 71 15.69 -0.66 18.70
N PRO A 72 14.42 -0.55 18.29
CA PRO A 72 13.84 -1.50 17.33
C PRO A 72 14.52 -1.37 15.97
N ASP A 73 14.71 -2.50 15.28
CA ASP A 73 15.18 -2.53 13.88
C ASP A 73 14.05 -2.11 12.94
N PRO A 74 14.14 -0.96 12.25
CA PRO A 74 13.10 -0.48 11.35
C PRO A 74 12.82 -1.40 10.16
N THR A 75 13.78 -2.26 9.79
CA THR A 75 13.68 -3.13 8.61
C THR A 75 12.81 -4.37 8.86
N GLN A 76 12.72 -4.80 10.12
CA GLN A 76 11.92 -5.95 10.54
C GLN A 76 10.50 -5.57 10.98
N LEU A 77 10.14 -4.29 10.89
CA LEU A 77 8.83 -3.83 11.33
C LEU A 77 7.72 -4.30 10.39
N ASP A 78 6.77 -5.06 10.93
CA ASP A 78 5.53 -5.42 10.23
C ASP A 78 4.49 -4.31 10.37
N TYR A 79 4.55 -3.35 9.46
CA TYR A 79 3.62 -2.23 9.38
C TYR A 79 2.16 -2.67 9.16
N VAL A 80 1.92 -3.82 8.51
CA VAL A 80 0.57 -4.31 8.21
C VAL A 80 -0.11 -4.77 9.49
N THR A 81 0.56 -5.64 10.26
CA THR A 81 0.05 -6.11 11.55
C THR A 81 -0.12 -4.95 12.53
N LEU A 82 0.85 -4.03 12.57
CA LEU A 82 0.79 -2.87 13.44
C LEU A 82 -0.37 -1.93 13.11
N SER A 83 -0.60 -1.66 11.82
CA SER A 83 -1.75 -0.85 11.37
C SER A 83 -3.09 -1.49 11.75
N LYS A 84 -3.23 -2.81 11.54
CA LYS A 84 -4.43 -3.56 11.90
C LYS A 84 -4.70 -3.48 13.40
N ASP A 85 -3.68 -3.72 14.22
CA ASP A 85 -3.79 -3.71 15.67
C ASP A 85 -4.12 -2.31 16.23
N LEU A 86 -3.51 -1.25 15.69
CA LEU A 86 -3.78 0.13 16.10
C LEU A 86 -5.19 0.58 15.70
N ASN A 87 -5.66 0.22 14.50
CA ASN A 87 -7.02 0.52 14.07
C ASN A 87 -8.06 -0.23 14.91
N ALA A 88 -7.78 -1.49 15.28
CA ALA A 88 -8.62 -2.25 16.20
C ALA A 88 -8.68 -1.58 17.58
N ALA A 89 -7.54 -1.13 18.12
CA ALA A 89 -7.48 -0.40 19.38
C ALA A 89 -8.28 0.93 19.31
N ASN A 90 -8.12 1.71 18.24
CA ASN A 90 -8.88 2.95 18.04
C ASN A 90 -10.39 2.71 17.97
N THR A 91 -10.82 1.63 17.32
CA THR A 91 -12.24 1.26 17.24
C THR A 91 -12.80 0.94 18.62
N ARG A 92 -12.02 0.22 19.45
CA ARG A 92 -12.40 -0.13 20.83
C ARG A 92 -12.45 1.10 21.75
N LEU A 93 -11.51 2.03 21.59
CA LEU A 93 -11.50 3.31 22.32
C LEU A 93 -12.66 4.21 21.90
N ALA A 94 -12.99 4.27 20.60
CA ALA A 94 -14.17 4.99 20.11
C ALA A 94 -15.48 4.41 20.68
N TYR A 95 -15.57 3.09 20.79
CA TYR A 95 -16.69 2.45 21.49
C TYR A 95 -16.76 2.87 22.95
N ALA A 96 -15.63 2.91 23.67
CA ALA A 96 -15.60 3.38 25.06
C ALA A 96 -16.10 4.83 25.21
N VAL A 97 -15.68 5.73 24.33
CA VAL A 97 -16.17 7.12 24.27
C VAL A 97 -17.69 7.16 24.09
N TRP A 98 -18.20 6.44 23.08
CA TRP A 98 -19.65 6.35 22.84
C TRP A 98 -20.39 5.80 24.07
N ALA A 99 -19.83 4.77 24.69
CA ALA A 99 -20.43 4.11 25.82
C ALA A 99 -20.46 5.05 27.04
N CYS A 100 -19.44 5.90 27.25
CA CYS A 100 -19.42 6.89 28.34
C CYS A 100 -20.47 7.98 28.12
N ARG A 101 -20.67 8.42 26.87
CA ARG A 101 -21.77 9.34 26.52
C ARG A 101 -23.14 8.71 26.71
N ALA A 102 -23.27 7.40 26.51
CA ALA A 102 -24.50 6.67 26.84
C ALA A 102 -24.73 6.60 28.36
N THR A 103 -23.67 6.35 29.15
CA THR A 103 -23.76 6.33 30.61
C THR A 103 -24.09 7.70 31.21
N ALA A 104 -23.58 8.80 30.64
CA ALA A 104 -23.97 10.15 31.05
C ALA A 104 -25.49 10.37 30.93
N ARG A 105 -26.07 10.01 29.78
CA ARG A 105 -27.53 10.07 29.57
C ARG A 105 -28.32 9.16 30.53
N GLN A 106 -27.74 8.03 30.92
CA GLN A 106 -28.36 7.14 31.90
C GLN A 106 -28.37 7.77 33.29
N LEU A 107 -27.29 8.42 33.71
CA LEU A 107 -27.24 9.15 34.98
C LEU A 107 -28.24 10.31 35.01
N ASP A 108 -28.37 11.06 33.91
CA ASP A 108 -29.38 12.13 33.82
C ASP A 108 -30.82 11.59 33.92
N PHE A 109 -31.07 10.41 33.35
CA PHE A 109 -32.35 9.72 33.52
C PHE A 109 -32.56 9.26 34.97
N LEU A 110 -31.52 8.74 35.63
CA LEU A 110 -31.62 8.32 37.03
C LEU A 110 -31.91 9.50 37.96
N ASP A 111 -31.33 10.68 37.71
CA ASP A 111 -31.66 11.90 38.46
C ASP A 111 -33.16 12.25 38.32
N GLN A 112 -33.73 12.12 37.12
CA GLN A 112 -35.17 12.32 36.91
C GLN A 112 -36.01 11.27 37.65
N VAL A 113 -35.53 10.02 37.73
CA VAL A 113 -36.21 8.94 38.46
C VAL A 113 -36.22 9.23 39.96
N VAL A 114 -35.12 9.73 40.53
CA VAL A 114 -35.05 10.17 41.94
C VAL A 114 -36.10 11.25 42.21
N GLN A 115 -36.21 12.26 41.34
CA GLN A 115 -37.21 13.32 41.48
C GLN A 115 -38.66 12.79 41.43
N ARG A 116 -38.94 11.79 40.58
CA ARG A 116 -40.28 11.17 40.52
C ARG A 116 -40.58 10.36 41.77
N TYR A 117 -39.61 9.61 42.29
CA TYR A 117 -39.76 8.85 43.53
C TYR A 117 -40.02 9.77 44.71
N ARG A 118 -39.33 10.90 44.78
CA ARG A 118 -39.55 11.94 45.79
C ARG A 118 -41.01 12.41 45.83
N VAL A 119 -41.55 12.81 44.68
CA VAL A 119 -42.95 13.26 44.56
C VAL A 119 -43.93 12.15 44.96
N GLN A 120 -43.67 10.91 44.52
CA GLN A 120 -44.53 9.78 44.83
C GLN A 120 -44.48 9.39 46.32
N ALA A 121 -43.30 9.41 46.95
CA ALA A 121 -43.13 9.13 48.37
C ALA A 121 -43.86 10.17 49.24
N MET A 122 -43.71 11.47 48.93
CA MET A 122 -44.49 12.52 49.61
C MET A 122 -46.00 12.31 49.46
N SER A 123 -46.47 11.90 48.26
CA SER A 123 -47.90 11.65 48.02
C SER A 123 -48.47 10.46 48.82
N HIS A 124 -47.62 9.51 49.21
CA HIS A 124 -47.99 8.33 50.00
C HIS A 124 -47.80 8.54 51.52
N GLY A 125 -47.45 9.75 51.95
CA GLY A 125 -47.37 10.11 53.38
C GLY A 125 -46.07 9.70 54.09
N PHE A 126 -44.99 9.44 53.35
CA PHE A 126 -43.66 9.24 53.95
C PHE A 126 -43.12 10.55 54.57
N SER A 127 -42.23 10.45 55.58
CA SER A 127 -41.64 11.62 56.23
C SER A 127 -40.78 12.42 55.25
N ASN A 128 -40.95 13.75 55.22
CA ASN A 128 -40.14 14.63 54.37
C ASN A 128 -38.64 14.47 54.65
N SER A 129 -38.24 14.32 55.92
CA SER A 129 -36.83 14.18 56.28
C SER A 129 -36.18 12.92 55.70
N GLU A 130 -36.87 11.78 55.76
CA GLU A 130 -36.35 10.50 55.25
C GLU A 130 -36.27 10.49 53.73
N VAL A 131 -37.26 11.13 53.07
CA VAL A 131 -37.28 11.26 51.60
C VAL A 131 -36.17 12.20 51.12
N ASP A 132 -35.98 13.34 51.80
CA ASP A 132 -34.92 14.30 51.45
C ASP A 132 -33.52 13.71 51.70
N ASP A 133 -33.32 12.93 52.77
CA ASP A 133 -32.05 12.23 53.04
C ASP A 133 -31.72 11.16 51.98
N LEU A 134 -32.73 10.37 51.56
CA LEU A 134 -32.57 9.36 50.51
C LEU A 134 -32.26 10.02 49.16
N GLU A 135 -32.99 11.08 48.81
CA GLU A 135 -32.74 11.88 47.61
C GLU A 135 -31.32 12.43 47.59
N ALA A 136 -30.88 13.05 48.69
CA ALA A 136 -29.53 13.60 48.81
C ALA A 136 -28.46 12.52 48.60
N THR A 137 -28.65 11.35 49.22
CA THR A 137 -27.70 10.23 49.11
C THR A 137 -27.63 9.68 47.69
N LEU A 138 -28.78 9.52 47.01
CA LEU A 138 -28.83 9.05 45.62
C LEU A 138 -28.20 10.06 44.66
N ASN A 139 -28.52 11.35 44.81
CA ASN A 139 -27.94 12.42 44.00
C ASN A 139 -26.42 12.50 44.20
N GLN A 140 -25.93 12.34 45.42
CA GLN A 140 -24.49 12.29 45.70
C GLN A 140 -23.82 11.10 45.01
N ALA A 141 -24.45 9.92 45.06
CA ALA A 141 -23.94 8.73 44.37
C ALA A 141 -23.90 8.94 42.84
N HIS A 142 -24.95 9.51 42.24
CA HIS A 142 -24.97 9.82 40.81
C HIS A 142 -23.94 10.87 40.42
N ALA A 143 -23.75 11.91 41.24
CA ALA A 143 -22.73 12.93 41.03
C ALA A 143 -21.32 12.32 41.02
N HIS A 144 -21.02 11.42 41.97
CA HIS A 144 -19.75 10.70 41.99
C HIS A 144 -19.54 9.84 40.73
N LEU A 145 -20.57 9.07 40.32
CA LEU A 145 -20.49 8.26 39.10
C LEU A 145 -20.34 9.10 37.83
N ARG A 146 -20.93 10.30 37.81
CA ARG A 146 -20.81 11.25 36.70
C ARG A 146 -19.38 11.74 36.54
N VAL A 147 -18.76 12.21 37.63
CA VAL A 147 -17.37 12.67 37.63
C VAL A 147 -16.42 11.54 37.23
N TRP A 148 -16.64 10.32 37.72
CA TRP A 148 -15.83 9.17 37.32
C TRP A 148 -16.00 8.84 35.82
N ASN A 149 -17.24 8.84 35.32
CA ASN A 149 -17.52 8.60 33.91
C ASN A 149 -16.89 9.68 33.00
N GLU A 150 -16.89 10.94 33.41
CA GLU A 150 -16.19 12.03 32.73
C GLU A 150 -14.68 11.79 32.68
N GLY A 151 -14.06 11.39 33.79
CA GLY A 151 -12.63 11.04 33.79
C GLY A 151 -12.28 9.87 32.86
N ILE A 152 -13.16 8.85 32.77
CA ILE A 152 -12.99 7.75 31.81
C ILE A 152 -13.16 8.25 30.38
N LEU A 153 -14.14 9.11 30.12
CA LEU A 153 -14.38 9.71 28.81
C LEU A 153 -13.15 10.50 28.33
N ASP A 154 -12.63 11.40 29.15
CA ASP A 154 -11.46 12.21 28.84
C ASP A 154 -10.24 11.32 28.53
N ARG A 155 -10.03 10.28 29.34
CA ARG A 155 -8.94 9.33 29.13
C ARG A 155 -9.13 8.53 27.84
N ALA A 156 -10.35 8.10 27.52
CA ALA A 156 -10.66 7.39 26.27
C ALA A 156 -10.43 8.28 25.04
N GLU A 157 -10.85 9.55 25.10
CA GLU A 157 -10.62 10.53 24.04
C GLU A 157 -9.13 10.83 23.85
N TYR A 158 -8.37 10.99 24.94
CA TYR A 158 -6.92 11.12 24.91
C TYR A 158 -6.26 9.91 24.24
N LEU A 159 -6.58 8.69 24.69
CA LEU A 159 -6.01 7.47 24.13
C LEU A 159 -6.38 7.28 22.65
N SER A 160 -7.60 7.68 22.26
CA SER A 160 -8.04 7.63 20.86
C SER A 160 -7.21 8.59 19.98
N LYS A 161 -7.00 9.83 20.43
CA LYS A 161 -6.15 10.80 19.72
C LYS A 161 -4.71 10.30 19.60
N ARG A 162 -4.17 9.74 20.68
CA ARG A 162 -2.83 9.13 20.71
C ARG A 162 -2.74 7.95 19.72
N GLY A 163 -3.71 7.05 19.73
CA GLY A 163 -3.75 5.94 18.78
C GLY A 163 -3.90 6.39 17.32
N GLN A 164 -4.64 7.46 17.03
CA GLN A 164 -4.73 8.06 15.70
C GLN A 164 -3.37 8.61 15.23
N ALA A 165 -2.62 9.27 16.10
CA ALA A 165 -1.28 9.76 15.77
C ALA A 165 -0.31 8.61 15.42
N LEU A 166 -0.40 7.48 16.14
CA LEU A 166 0.38 6.28 15.81
C LEU A 166 -0.01 5.68 14.47
N VAL A 167 -1.31 5.63 14.14
CA VAL A 167 -1.78 5.19 12.82
C VAL A 167 -1.18 6.04 11.70
N GLN A 168 -1.15 7.38 11.85
CA GLN A 168 -0.52 8.27 10.87
C GLN A 168 0.98 8.03 10.73
N THR A 169 1.66 7.74 11.84
CA THR A 169 3.08 7.38 11.84
C THR A 169 3.34 6.09 11.07
N VAL A 170 2.50 5.07 11.29
CA VAL A 170 2.58 3.79 10.58
C VAL A 170 2.38 3.98 9.07
N TYR A 171 1.37 4.75 8.64
CA TYR A 171 1.15 5.03 7.22
C TYR A 171 2.32 5.79 6.58
N SER A 172 2.88 6.76 7.31
CA SER A 172 4.07 7.47 6.85
C SER A 172 5.28 6.53 6.70
N GLY A 173 5.45 5.58 7.63
CA GLY A 173 6.48 4.55 7.53
C GLY A 173 6.30 3.59 6.35
N ILE A 174 5.06 3.20 6.05
CA ILE A 174 4.74 2.41 4.85
C ILE A 174 5.14 3.18 3.58
N ALA A 175 4.71 4.45 3.46
CA ALA A 175 5.02 5.27 2.30
C ALA A 175 6.53 5.47 2.09
N GLN A 176 7.29 5.65 3.19
CA GLN A 176 8.76 5.76 3.12
C GLN A 176 9.42 4.46 2.65
N ARG A 177 8.95 3.30 3.15
CA ARG A 177 9.45 1.99 2.74
C ARG A 177 9.16 1.72 1.26
N ASP A 178 7.97 2.03 0.80
CA ASP A 178 7.58 1.86 -0.60
C ASP A 178 8.40 2.78 -1.51
N SER A 179 8.64 4.03 -1.09
CA SER A 179 9.51 4.97 -1.80
C SER A 179 10.96 4.47 -1.89
N SER A 180 11.52 3.95 -0.79
CA SER A 180 12.86 3.36 -0.77
C SER A 180 12.95 2.14 -1.69
N THR A 181 11.92 1.29 -1.69
CA THR A 181 11.85 0.09 -2.54
C THR A 181 11.74 0.48 -4.02
N GLY A 182 10.91 1.48 -4.33
CA GLY A 182 10.77 2.05 -5.67
C GLY A 182 12.07 2.64 -6.20
N LEU A 183 12.80 3.38 -5.37
CA LEU A 183 14.12 3.92 -5.74
C LEU A 183 15.14 2.80 -6.00
N SER A 184 15.17 1.79 -5.15
CA SER A 184 16.05 0.62 -5.37
C SER A 184 15.71 -0.08 -6.67
N LEU A 185 14.43 -0.30 -6.97
CA LEU A 185 13.97 -0.91 -8.22
C LEU A 185 14.33 -0.07 -9.45
N ALA A 186 14.20 1.25 -9.37
CA ALA A 186 14.60 2.16 -10.42
C ALA A 186 16.12 2.06 -10.67
N SER A 187 16.94 2.02 -9.62
CA SER A 187 18.39 1.90 -9.73
C SER A 187 18.84 0.56 -10.33
N THR A 188 18.21 -0.55 -9.95
CA THR A 188 18.53 -1.88 -10.50
C THR A 188 18.10 -1.99 -11.95
N SER A 189 16.96 -1.38 -12.30
CA SER A 189 16.48 -1.30 -13.68
C SER A 189 17.39 -0.45 -14.57
N ALA A 190 17.89 0.69 -14.06
CA ALA A 190 18.88 1.51 -14.76
C ALA A 190 20.17 0.73 -15.02
N LYS A 191 20.69 0.02 -14.01
CA LYS A 191 21.88 -0.83 -14.16
C LYS A 191 21.66 -1.98 -15.14
N LEU A 192 20.48 -2.60 -15.11
CA LEU A 192 20.14 -3.67 -16.06
C LEU A 192 20.09 -3.17 -17.50
N ALA A 193 19.57 -1.96 -17.73
CA ALA A 193 19.57 -1.33 -19.05
C ALA A 193 20.99 -1.05 -19.55
N GLU A 194 21.87 -0.55 -18.68
CA GLU A 194 23.29 -0.33 -18.99
C GLU A 194 23.99 -1.64 -19.37
N THR A 195 23.87 -2.70 -18.55
CA THR A 195 24.46 -4.00 -18.88
C THR A 195 23.89 -4.58 -20.17
N SER A 196 22.59 -4.39 -20.42
CA SER A 196 21.96 -4.83 -21.68
C SER A 196 22.51 -4.08 -22.89
N GLN A 197 22.79 -2.78 -22.74
CA GLN A 197 23.44 -1.98 -23.77
C GLN A 197 24.87 -2.48 -24.05
N GLU A 198 25.66 -2.75 -23.01
CA GLU A 198 27.01 -3.30 -23.15
C GLU A 198 27.01 -4.66 -23.87
N VAL A 199 26.09 -5.56 -23.48
CA VAL A 199 25.92 -6.87 -24.13
C VAL A 199 25.52 -6.71 -25.59
N ALA A 200 24.61 -5.78 -25.91
CA ALA A 200 24.23 -5.50 -27.29
C ALA A 200 25.43 -5.00 -28.12
N ILE A 201 26.26 -4.11 -27.55
CA ILE A 201 27.48 -3.62 -28.20
C ILE A 201 28.48 -4.78 -28.41
N ALA A 202 28.73 -5.60 -27.39
CA ALA A 202 29.63 -6.76 -27.50
C ALA A 202 29.13 -7.76 -28.56
N THR A 203 27.85 -8.11 -28.53
CA THR A 203 27.21 -9.00 -29.51
C THR A 203 27.31 -8.43 -30.93
N SER A 204 27.16 -7.11 -31.09
CA SER A 204 27.30 -6.45 -32.40
C SER A 204 28.71 -6.58 -32.96
N ARG A 205 29.74 -6.51 -32.10
CA ARG A 205 31.15 -6.72 -32.47
C ARG A 205 31.42 -8.17 -32.82
N ASP A 206 30.95 -9.12 -32.01
CA ASP A 206 31.09 -10.55 -32.31
C ASP A 206 30.41 -10.92 -33.64
N SER A 207 29.24 -10.34 -33.89
CA SER A 207 28.53 -10.49 -35.17
C SER A 207 29.31 -9.89 -36.35
N ALA A 208 30.13 -8.86 -36.14
CA ALA A 208 31.01 -8.31 -37.18
C ALA A 208 32.18 -9.26 -37.46
N VAL A 209 32.81 -9.82 -36.42
CA VAL A 209 33.87 -10.82 -36.56
C VAL A 209 33.37 -12.07 -37.28
N MET A 210 32.20 -12.58 -36.91
CA MET A 210 31.58 -13.74 -37.56
C MET A 210 31.32 -13.49 -39.05
N ARG A 211 30.89 -12.28 -39.42
CA ARG A 211 30.72 -11.87 -40.81
C ARG A 211 32.04 -11.90 -41.58
N ILE A 212 33.14 -11.46 -40.97
CA ILE A 212 34.48 -11.50 -41.59
C ILE A 212 34.94 -12.95 -41.81
N ILE A 213 34.84 -13.81 -40.79
CA ILE A 213 35.23 -15.23 -40.92
C ILE A 213 34.42 -15.91 -42.02
N ALA A 214 33.09 -15.69 -42.06
CA ALA A 214 32.23 -16.23 -43.11
C ALA A 214 32.62 -15.71 -44.51
N ALA A 215 32.98 -14.42 -44.64
CA ALA A 215 33.46 -13.89 -45.90
C ALA A 215 34.77 -14.57 -46.36
N ILE A 216 35.70 -14.81 -45.41
CA ILE A 216 36.94 -15.54 -45.68
C ILE A 216 36.64 -16.97 -46.13
N THR A 217 35.77 -17.71 -45.43
CA THR A 217 35.44 -19.10 -45.82
C THR A 217 34.76 -19.17 -47.19
N ILE A 218 33.84 -18.25 -47.49
CA ILE A 218 33.21 -18.12 -48.81
C ILE A 218 34.26 -17.89 -49.90
N PHE A 219 35.31 -17.11 -49.63
CA PHE A 219 36.40 -16.86 -50.58
C PHE A 219 37.29 -18.09 -50.80
N PHE A 220 37.65 -18.81 -49.74
CA PHE A 220 38.58 -19.95 -49.82
C PHE A 220 37.93 -21.26 -50.31
N LEU A 221 36.65 -21.48 -50.05
CA LEU A 221 35.96 -22.74 -50.36
C LEU A 221 35.99 -23.10 -51.87
N PRO A 222 35.77 -22.14 -52.80
CA PRO A 222 35.99 -22.33 -54.24
C PRO A 222 37.40 -22.81 -54.60
N ALA A 223 38.42 -22.13 -54.07
CA ALA A 223 39.82 -22.41 -54.38
C ALA A 223 40.23 -23.79 -53.89
N THR A 224 39.84 -24.15 -52.66
CA THR A 224 40.12 -25.47 -52.09
C THR A 224 39.40 -26.58 -52.85
N PHE A 225 38.12 -26.38 -53.22
CA PHE A 225 37.38 -27.35 -54.04
C PHE A 225 38.07 -27.62 -55.38
N THR A 226 38.49 -26.55 -56.08
CA THR A 226 39.25 -26.70 -57.33
C THR A 226 40.59 -27.40 -57.11
N ALA A 227 41.35 -27.05 -56.06
CA ALA A 227 42.63 -27.69 -55.77
C ALA A 227 42.48 -29.20 -55.51
N THR A 228 41.48 -29.62 -54.73
CA THR A 228 41.21 -31.05 -54.49
C THR A 228 40.71 -31.77 -55.74
N PHE A 229 39.80 -31.15 -56.50
CA PHE A 229 39.27 -31.74 -57.74
C PHE A 229 40.37 -32.00 -58.77
N PHE A 230 41.30 -31.06 -58.94
CA PHE A 230 42.42 -31.22 -59.86
C PHE A 230 43.57 -32.09 -59.28
N SER A 231 43.63 -32.29 -57.96
CA SER A 231 44.63 -33.14 -57.30
C SER A 231 44.32 -34.64 -57.40
N THR A 232 43.07 -35.05 -57.60
CA THR A 232 42.69 -36.47 -57.52
C THR A 232 42.65 -37.18 -58.86
N THR A 233 42.50 -36.50 -60.00
CA THR A 233 42.14 -37.20 -61.25
C THR A 233 42.71 -36.66 -62.57
N PHE A 234 43.54 -35.60 -62.61
CA PHE A 234 43.87 -34.95 -63.91
C PHE A 234 45.34 -34.66 -64.27
N PHE A 235 46.32 -34.91 -63.40
CA PHE A 235 47.75 -34.72 -63.73
C PHE A 235 48.50 -36.06 -63.83
N GLU A 236 48.50 -36.68 -65.01
CA GLU A 236 49.49 -37.71 -65.34
C GLU A 236 50.83 -37.05 -65.66
N PHE A 237 51.82 -37.22 -64.78
CA PHE A 237 53.21 -36.87 -65.05
C PHE A 237 53.89 -38.02 -65.79
N ASN A 238 53.77 -38.06 -67.12
CA ASN A 238 54.56 -38.99 -67.92
C ASN A 238 56.02 -38.51 -67.94
N ALA A 239 56.82 -39.03 -67.02
CA ALA A 239 58.26 -38.83 -66.96
C ALA A 239 58.97 -39.88 -67.82
N ASP A 240 58.92 -39.71 -69.14
CA ASP A 240 59.81 -40.45 -70.03
C ASP A 240 60.54 -39.48 -70.97
N LEU A 241 61.86 -39.40 -70.75
CA LEU A 241 62.89 -38.82 -71.63
C LEU A 241 62.77 -37.33 -72.00
N GLY A 242 63.33 -36.47 -71.13
CA GLY A 242 64.08 -35.27 -71.55
C GLY A 242 63.30 -34.05 -72.06
N GLY A 243 61.97 -34.00 -71.99
CA GLY A 243 61.18 -32.87 -72.48
C GLY A 243 60.02 -32.49 -71.57
N GLN A 244 60.18 -31.37 -70.86
CA GLN A 244 59.14 -30.50 -70.29
C GLN A 244 58.09 -31.13 -69.34
N VAL A 245 58.33 -30.96 -68.03
CA VAL A 245 57.48 -31.42 -66.91
C VAL A 245 56.26 -30.50 -66.67
N TYR A 246 55.45 -30.23 -67.70
CA TYR A 246 54.21 -29.44 -67.56
C TYR A 246 53.05 -30.09 -68.33
N SER A 247 51.94 -30.41 -67.64
CA SER A 247 50.72 -30.91 -68.28
C SER A 247 50.01 -29.80 -69.08
N PRO A 248 49.56 -30.05 -70.33
CA PRO A 248 48.87 -29.06 -71.17
C PRO A 248 47.55 -28.52 -70.60
N TRP A 249 46.96 -29.19 -69.60
CA TRP A 249 45.65 -28.86 -69.03
C TRP A 249 45.70 -27.83 -67.89
N LEU A 250 46.90 -27.33 -67.56
CA LEU A 250 47.11 -26.33 -66.50
C LEU A 250 46.28 -25.04 -66.72
N TRP A 251 45.98 -24.67 -67.97
CA TRP A 251 45.16 -23.48 -68.27
C TRP A 251 43.70 -23.64 -67.79
N LEU A 252 43.16 -24.86 -67.79
CA LEU A 252 41.79 -25.15 -67.34
C LEU A 252 41.63 -24.90 -65.84
N TYR A 253 42.68 -25.17 -65.05
CA TYR A 253 42.73 -24.83 -63.63
C TYR A 253 42.49 -23.32 -63.41
N PHE A 254 43.18 -22.46 -64.15
CA PHE A 254 43.01 -21.01 -64.02
C PHE A 254 41.62 -20.54 -64.45
N VAL A 255 41.07 -21.09 -65.54
CA VAL A 255 39.74 -20.71 -66.04
C VAL A 255 38.63 -21.11 -65.06
N VAL A 256 38.66 -22.34 -64.54
CA VAL A 256 37.65 -22.82 -63.59
C VAL A 256 37.76 -22.08 -62.26
N THR A 257 38.98 -21.85 -61.77
CA THR A 257 39.21 -21.13 -60.50
C THR A 257 38.72 -19.68 -60.59
N ILE A 258 39.04 -18.97 -61.68
CA ILE A 258 38.57 -17.59 -61.89
C ILE A 258 37.05 -17.56 -62.06
N GLY A 259 36.48 -18.47 -62.84
CA GLY A 259 35.03 -18.56 -63.05
C GLY A 259 34.25 -18.78 -61.76
N LEU A 260 34.70 -19.71 -60.90
CA LEU A 260 34.06 -19.98 -59.61
C LEU A 260 34.22 -18.80 -58.64
N THR A 261 35.38 -18.13 -58.65
CA THR A 261 35.63 -16.94 -57.82
C THR A 261 34.69 -15.79 -58.20
N VAL A 262 34.50 -15.54 -59.50
CA VAL A 262 33.56 -14.52 -59.99
C VAL A 262 32.12 -14.90 -59.62
N ALA A 263 31.72 -16.16 -59.78
CA ALA A 263 30.37 -16.62 -59.42
C ALA A 263 30.07 -16.39 -57.92
N VAL A 264 31.05 -16.64 -57.05
CA VAL A 264 30.90 -16.45 -55.60
C VAL A 264 30.84 -14.97 -55.21
N VAL A 265 31.70 -14.13 -55.80
CA VAL A 265 31.71 -12.68 -55.53
C VAL A 265 30.42 -12.03 -56.02
N VAL A 266 30.01 -12.31 -57.27
CA VAL A 266 28.78 -11.77 -57.86
C VAL A 266 27.54 -12.31 -57.15
N GLY A 267 27.51 -13.60 -56.83
CA GLY A 267 26.41 -14.23 -56.08
C GLY A 267 26.24 -13.64 -54.68
N THR A 268 27.34 -13.43 -53.94
CA THR A 268 27.30 -12.84 -52.59
C THR A 268 26.87 -11.38 -52.65
N TRP A 269 27.37 -10.60 -53.61
CA TRP A 269 26.98 -9.20 -53.81
C TRP A 269 25.49 -9.06 -54.13
N PHE A 270 24.96 -9.90 -55.04
CA PHE A 270 23.55 -9.88 -55.41
C PHE A 270 22.63 -10.29 -54.23
N MET A 271 23.04 -11.29 -53.44
CA MET A 271 22.33 -11.69 -52.22
C MET A 271 22.33 -10.61 -51.13
N TRP A 272 23.44 -9.90 -50.93
CA TRP A 272 23.51 -8.81 -49.94
C TRP A 272 22.61 -7.64 -50.32
N ARG A 273 22.66 -7.18 -51.58
CA ARG A 273 21.84 -6.07 -52.07
C ARG A 273 20.34 -6.32 -51.87
N THR A 274 19.90 -7.55 -52.13
CA THR A 274 18.48 -7.93 -51.99
C THR A 274 18.02 -7.98 -50.53
N LYS A 275 18.91 -8.29 -49.58
CA LYS A 275 18.58 -8.37 -48.14
C LYS A 275 18.55 -7.01 -47.46
N GLU A 276 19.41 -6.07 -47.85
CA GLU A 276 19.43 -4.71 -47.30
C GLU A 276 18.11 -3.97 -47.56
N ASP A 277 17.55 -4.10 -48.77
CA ASP A 277 16.28 -3.48 -49.14
C ASP A 277 15.09 -3.99 -48.30
N GLN A 278 15.12 -5.26 -47.87
CA GLN A 278 14.07 -5.83 -47.02
C GLN A 278 14.18 -5.38 -45.57
N ILE A 279 15.41 -5.22 -45.07
CA ILE A 279 15.68 -4.77 -43.71
C ILE A 279 15.30 -3.28 -43.56
N VAL A 280 15.71 -2.45 -44.52
CA VAL A 280 15.37 -1.02 -44.55
C VAL A 280 13.85 -0.82 -44.63
N LYS A 281 13.12 -1.60 -45.43
CA LYS A 281 11.64 -1.54 -45.48
C LYS A 281 10.98 -1.96 -44.17
N ARG A 282 11.52 -2.96 -43.46
CA ARG A 282 10.99 -3.39 -42.15
C ARG A 282 11.20 -2.35 -41.05
N PHE A 283 12.30 -1.59 -41.08
CA PHE A 283 12.56 -0.51 -40.13
C PHE A 283 11.90 0.82 -40.51
N ALA A 284 11.65 1.08 -41.81
CA ALA A 284 10.92 2.27 -42.27
C ALA A 284 9.43 2.25 -41.90
N VAL A 285 8.83 1.07 -41.69
CA VAL A 285 7.40 0.91 -41.36
C VAL A 285 7.07 1.22 -39.88
N LYS A 286 8.06 1.53 -39.03
CA LYS A 286 7.83 1.84 -37.60
C LYS A 286 8.14 3.29 -37.21
N LYS A 287 7.86 4.26 -38.09
CA LYS A 287 7.62 5.65 -37.63
C LYS A 287 6.20 5.71 -37.06
N GLY A 288 6.06 5.29 -35.80
CA GLY A 288 4.85 5.56 -35.00
C GLY A 288 4.62 7.08 -34.88
N PRO A 289 3.39 7.52 -34.55
CA PRO A 289 3.00 8.92 -34.62
C PRO A 289 3.99 9.79 -33.85
N GLU A 290 4.35 10.90 -34.48
CA GLU A 290 5.13 11.99 -33.92
C GLU A 290 4.67 12.26 -32.48
N LEU A 291 5.60 12.16 -31.52
CA LEU A 291 5.33 12.51 -30.13
C LEU A 291 4.86 13.97 -30.12
N VAL A 292 3.57 14.19 -29.87
CA VAL A 292 3.05 15.52 -29.55
C VAL A 292 3.84 16.00 -28.34
N PRO A 293 4.52 17.16 -28.41
CA PRO A 293 5.24 17.67 -27.25
C PRO A 293 4.23 17.87 -26.12
N ILE A 294 4.44 17.15 -25.02
CA ILE A 294 3.72 17.39 -23.78
C ILE A 294 4.14 18.80 -23.36
N ALA A 295 3.23 19.76 -23.48
CA ALA A 295 3.46 21.11 -22.96
C ALA A 295 3.90 20.97 -21.49
N PRO A 296 4.95 21.69 -21.04
CA PRO A 296 5.35 21.62 -19.65
C PRO A 296 4.14 21.99 -18.80
N ALA A 297 3.74 21.08 -17.91
CA ALA A 297 2.85 21.44 -16.82
C ALA A 297 3.49 22.62 -16.10
N TYR A 298 2.81 23.76 -16.21
CA TYR A 298 3.05 25.00 -15.48
C TYR A 298 3.68 24.70 -14.11
N ALA A 299 4.99 24.95 -14.01
CA ALA A 299 5.58 25.22 -12.72
C ALA A 299 4.94 26.53 -12.25
N GLU A 300 4.03 26.45 -11.29
CA GLU A 300 3.57 27.64 -10.58
C GLU A 300 4.82 28.36 -10.02
N PRO A 301 4.99 29.66 -10.27
CA PRO A 301 6.11 30.40 -9.70
C PRO A 301 5.89 30.47 -8.19
N VAL A 302 6.74 29.77 -7.43
CA VAL A 302 6.91 30.02 -6.00
C VAL A 302 7.42 31.45 -5.87
N GLY A 303 6.51 32.37 -5.53
CA GLY A 303 6.83 33.76 -5.28
C GLY A 303 7.87 33.85 -4.17
N LEU A 304 9.06 34.32 -4.53
CA LEU A 304 10.08 34.79 -3.59
C LEU A 304 9.53 36.00 -2.84
N TYR A 305 8.89 35.77 -1.71
CA TYR A 305 8.67 36.82 -0.71
C TYR A 305 10.01 37.13 -0.06
N THR A 306 10.72 38.11 -0.62
CA THR A 306 11.78 38.81 0.09
C THR A 306 11.11 39.64 1.18
N ARG A 307 11.16 39.14 2.42
CA ARG A 307 10.72 39.89 3.59
C ARG A 307 11.83 40.88 3.93
N SER A 308 11.66 42.13 3.50
CA SER A 308 12.46 43.25 4.01
C SER A 308 12.29 43.30 5.53
N PHE A 309 13.42 43.30 6.22
CA PHE A 309 13.54 43.44 7.66
C PHE A 309 13.37 44.94 7.97
N GLU A 310 12.20 45.33 8.46
CA GLU A 310 11.99 46.59 9.18
C GLU A 310 11.51 46.28 10.60
N ASP A 311 12.12 47.00 11.54
CA ASP A 311 12.06 46.84 13.00
C ASP A 311 10.66 47.00 13.62
N PRO A 312 10.47 46.51 14.86
CA PRO A 312 9.15 46.32 15.46
C PRO A 312 8.64 47.55 16.23
N GLY A 313 7.33 47.80 16.17
CA GLY A 313 6.59 48.69 17.04
C GLY A 313 5.19 48.13 17.34
N PRO A 314 4.62 48.31 18.55
CA PRO A 314 3.77 47.31 19.18
C PRO A 314 2.27 47.59 19.06
N LEU A 315 1.49 46.55 19.42
CA LEU A 315 0.09 46.54 19.88
C LEU A 315 -0.98 46.15 18.85
N GLY A 316 -1.81 45.18 19.26
CA GLY A 316 -3.14 44.98 18.68
C GLY A 316 -3.68 43.56 18.79
N PHE A 317 -4.22 43.19 19.95
CA PHE A 317 -5.06 42.00 20.13
C PHE A 317 -6.28 42.04 19.19
N GLY A 318 -6.62 40.91 18.57
CA GLY A 318 -7.85 40.76 17.79
C GLY A 318 -8.15 39.29 17.50
N VAL A 319 -9.01 38.69 18.33
CA VAL A 319 -9.51 37.32 18.24
C VAL A 319 -10.76 37.31 17.35
N GLY A 320 -10.87 36.39 16.39
CA GLY A 320 -12.08 36.16 15.57
C GLY A 320 -12.01 34.86 14.76
N PRO A 321 -13.14 34.18 14.49
CA PRO A 321 -13.22 32.72 14.52
C PRO A 321 -13.05 32.01 13.16
N TYR A 322 -12.41 30.84 13.18
CA TYR A 322 -12.31 29.91 12.04
C TYR A 322 -13.57 29.04 11.90
N HIS A 323 -14.15 29.02 10.71
CA HIS A 323 -15.20 28.10 10.26
C HIS A 323 -14.61 27.19 9.17
N PRO A 324 -14.72 25.85 9.24
CA PRO A 324 -14.15 24.97 8.21
C PRO A 324 -15.23 24.55 7.20
N GLN A 325 -15.11 24.99 5.94
CA GLN A 325 -15.83 24.38 4.82
C GLN A 325 -14.87 23.48 4.04
N GLY A 326 -15.10 22.16 4.15
CA GLY A 326 -14.46 21.14 3.33
C GLY A 326 -15.17 21.01 1.99
N MET A 327 -14.41 21.06 0.91
CA MET A 327 -14.87 20.87 -0.47
C MET A 327 -14.69 19.39 -0.84
N TYR A 328 -15.79 18.63 -0.84
CA TYR A 328 -15.84 17.29 -1.45
C TYR A 328 -16.18 17.44 -2.94
N SER A 329 -15.24 17.06 -3.81
CA SER A 329 -15.48 16.90 -5.25
C SER A 329 -16.10 15.53 -5.51
N VAL A 330 -17.41 15.52 -5.79
CA VAL A 330 -18.15 14.36 -6.29
C VAL A 330 -17.95 14.29 -7.80
N VAL A 331 -17.28 13.25 -8.29
CA VAL A 331 -17.22 12.93 -9.72
C VAL A 331 -18.51 12.20 -10.09
N SER A 332 -19.42 12.89 -10.77
CA SER A 332 -20.63 12.32 -11.37
C SER A 332 -20.27 11.62 -12.69
N PHE A 333 -20.41 10.30 -12.73
CA PHE A 333 -20.39 9.52 -13.98
C PHE A 333 -21.76 9.62 -14.65
N GLN A 334 -21.80 10.26 -15.82
CA GLN A 334 -22.98 10.36 -16.67
C GLN A 334 -22.98 9.13 -17.61
N LEU A 335 -23.93 8.22 -17.43
CA LEU A 335 -24.16 7.08 -18.32
C LEU A 335 -25.19 7.49 -19.38
N GLU A 336 -24.80 7.49 -20.65
CA GLU A 336 -25.73 7.58 -21.79
C GLU A 336 -26.42 6.22 -22.03
N PRO A 337 -27.69 6.21 -22.47
CA PRO A 337 -28.50 5.00 -22.50
C PRO A 337 -28.62 4.47 -23.94
N ASP A 338 -27.86 3.43 -24.28
CA ASP A 338 -28.18 2.54 -25.40
C ASP A 338 -27.37 1.26 -25.26
N GLU A 339 -27.96 0.26 -24.59
CA GLU A 339 -27.74 -1.19 -24.80
C GLU A 339 -28.51 -1.98 -23.72
N VAL A 340 -29.84 -1.87 -23.74
CA VAL A 340 -30.73 -2.78 -22.99
C VAL A 340 -31.39 -3.74 -23.98
N THR A 341 -30.63 -4.70 -24.52
CA THR A 341 -31.22 -5.88 -25.18
C THR A 341 -30.25 -7.07 -25.26
N ALA A 342 -29.83 -7.65 -24.13
CA ALA A 342 -29.26 -9.01 -24.11
C ALA A 342 -29.16 -9.61 -22.69
N ALA A 343 -30.24 -9.63 -21.91
CA ALA A 343 -30.27 -10.41 -20.66
C ALA A 343 -31.70 -10.81 -20.29
N ARG A 344 -32.37 -11.53 -21.21
CA ARG A 344 -33.61 -12.24 -20.89
C ARG A 344 -33.68 -13.50 -21.73
N ILE A 345 -32.97 -14.54 -21.29
CA ILE A 345 -33.24 -15.97 -21.49
C ILE A 345 -32.26 -16.70 -20.57
N TYR A 346 -32.82 -17.38 -19.57
CA TYR A 346 -32.34 -18.55 -18.81
C TYR A 346 -32.73 -18.44 -17.33
N GLY A 347 -34.00 -18.73 -17.08
CA GLY A 347 -34.43 -19.33 -15.83
C GLY A 347 -35.17 -20.61 -16.17
N SER A 348 -34.63 -21.77 -15.78
CA SER A 348 -35.33 -23.01 -15.41
C SER A 348 -34.36 -24.19 -15.36
N GLU A 349 -34.24 -24.82 -14.18
CA GLU A 349 -34.06 -26.27 -13.92
C GLU A 349 -33.26 -26.45 -12.62
N GLN A 350 -33.95 -26.74 -11.52
CA GLN A 350 -34.23 -28.08 -10.98
C GLN A 350 -33.15 -28.56 -10.01
N VAL A 351 -33.58 -28.69 -8.76
CA VAL A 351 -32.95 -29.42 -7.65
C VAL A 351 -33.08 -30.93 -7.94
N PRO A 352 -32.03 -31.71 -7.67
CA PRO A 352 -32.25 -32.95 -6.91
C PRO A 352 -31.15 -33.22 -5.85
N GLY A 353 -31.56 -33.83 -4.73
CA GLY A 353 -30.68 -34.45 -3.74
C GLY A 353 -30.89 -33.97 -2.32
#